data_AF-A0A1Y3NWX7-F1
#
_entry.id   AF-A0A1Y3NWX7-F1
#
_cell.length_a   1.000
_cell.length_b   1.000
_cell.length_c   1.000
_cell.angle_alpha   90.00
_cell.angle_beta   90.00
_cell.angle_gamma   90.00
#
_symmetry.space_group_name_H-M   'P 1'
#
loop_
_entity.id
_entity.type
_entity.pdbx_description
1 polymer ?
#
loop_
_entity_poly.entity_id
_entity_poly.type
_entity_poly.pdbx_seq_one_letter_code
_entity_poly.pdbx_strand_id
1 'polypeptide(L)' 'MFTVKPDIKIEDALVLASEYLSCAAATAYETADNSTLEFRPLARSVVHQIEAARALVEASVAKLEEKYKAP' A
#
# COMPACT_ATOMS: atom_id res chain seq x y z
N MET A 1 -0.35 -13.07 -14.16
CA MET A 1 0.46 -11.93 -13.66
C MET A 1 -0.35 -10.67 -13.89
N PHE A 2 -0.39 -9.73 -12.94
CA PHE A 2 -1.09 -8.47 -13.14
C PHE A 2 -0.30 -7.57 -14.11
N THR A 3 -0.97 -6.92 -15.05
CA THR A 3 -0.34 -6.03 -16.04
C THR A 3 -0.96 -4.64 -15.93
N VAL A 4 -0.12 -3.65 -15.69
CA VAL A 4 -0.51 -2.23 -15.65
C VAL A 4 -0.56 -1.70 -17.09
N LYS A 5 -1.52 -0.82 -17.39
CA LYS A 5 -1.57 -0.13 -18.68
C LYS A 5 -0.29 0.70 -18.89
N PRO A 6 0.36 0.64 -20.05
CA PRO A 6 1.65 1.33 -20.28
C PRO A 6 1.56 2.85 -20.15
N ASP A 7 0.41 3.45 -20.48
CA ASP A 7 0.16 4.90 -20.42
C ASP A 7 -0.60 5.34 -19.16
N ILE A 8 -0.60 4.53 -18.09
CA ILE A 8 -1.19 4.98 -16.83
C ILE A 8 -0.42 6.20 -16.30
N LYS A 9 -1.14 7.20 -15.82
CA LYS A 9 -0.52 8.31 -15.11
C LYS A 9 0.09 7.80 -13.81
N ILE A 10 1.26 8.32 -13.45
CA ILE A 10 1.96 7.87 -12.24
C ILE A 10 1.13 8.11 -10.98
N GLU A 11 0.35 9.20 -10.95
CA GLU A 11 -0.56 9.53 -9.86
C GLU A 11 -1.66 8.47 -9.72
N ASP A 12 -2.33 8.13 -10.83
CA ASP A 12 -3.37 7.10 -10.88
C ASP A 12 -2.81 5.72 -10.46
N ALA A 13 -1.57 5.41 -10.89
CA ALA A 13 -0.90 4.17 -10.51
C ALA A 13 -0.56 4.11 -9.02
N LEU A 14 -0.11 5.22 -8.42
CA LEU A 14 0.20 5.32 -7.00
C LEU A 14 -1.06 5.28 -6.13
N VAL A 15 -2.15 5.94 -6.57
CA VAL A 15 -3.46 5.84 -5.90
C VAL A 15 -3.93 4.39 -5.87
N LEU A 16 -3.91 3.71 -7.02
CA LEU A 16 -4.29 2.31 -7.12
C LEU A 16 -3.40 1.40 -6.26
N ALA A 17 -2.08 1.67 -6.20
CA ALA A 17 -1.17 0.95 -5.32
C ALA A 17 -1.53 1.14 -3.84
N SER A 18 -1.91 2.35 -3.42
CA SER A 18 -2.35 2.63 -2.05
C SER A 18 -3.64 1.88 -1.68
N GLU A 19 -4.58 1.77 -2.62
CA GLU A 19 -5.80 0.96 -2.45
C GLU A 19 -5.47 -0.53 -2.26
N TYR A 20 -4.60 -1.08 -3.11
CA TYR A 20 -4.16 -2.47 -2.96
C TYR A 20 -3.44 -2.73 -1.64
N LEU A 21 -2.59 -1.81 -1.19
CA LEU A 21 -1.93 -1.90 0.11
C LEU A 21 -2.96 -1.86 1.25
N SER A 22 -4.04 -1.10 1.12
CA SER A 22 -5.13 -1.05 2.11
C SER A 22 -5.87 -2.40 2.18
N CYS A 23 -6.17 -3.03 1.03
CA CYS A 23 -6.73 -4.38 0.98
C CYS A 23 -5.77 -5.44 1.55
N ALA A 24 -4.48 -5.33 1.25
CA ALA A 24 -3.46 -6.23 1.78
C ALA A 24 -3.33 -6.10 3.30
N ALA A 25 -3.39 -4.88 3.84
CA ALA A 25 -3.38 -4.63 5.27
C ALA A 25 -4.57 -5.31 5.95
N ALA A 26 -5.79 -5.11 5.43
CA ALA A 26 -6.99 -5.77 5.95
C ALA A 26 -6.84 -7.30 5.97
N THR A 27 -6.33 -7.87 4.88
CA THR A 27 -6.06 -9.31 4.77
C THR A 27 -5.03 -9.78 5.81
N ALA A 28 -3.95 -9.01 6.01
CA ALA A 28 -2.90 -9.34 6.97
C ALA A 28 -3.37 -9.19 8.43
N TYR A 29 -4.21 -8.20 8.72
CA TYR A 29 -4.87 -8.03 10.01
C TYR A 29 -5.75 -9.25 10.33
N GLU A 30 -6.61 -9.63 9.39
CA GLU A 30 -7.50 -10.77 9.56
C GLU A 30 -6.72 -12.08 9.67
N THR A 31 -5.62 -12.22 8.90
CA THR A 31 -4.70 -13.35 9.01
C THR A 31 -4.06 -13.40 10.40
N ALA A 32 -3.62 -12.27 10.95
CA ALA A 32 -3.01 -12.23 12.28
C ALA A 32 -3.98 -12.64 13.39
N ASP A 33 -5.24 -12.21 13.29
CA ASP A 33 -6.28 -12.53 14.27
C ASP A 33 -6.67 -14.01 14.23
N ASN A 34 -6.64 -14.63 13.04
CA ASN A 34 -6.96 -16.04 12.84
C ASN A 34 -5.75 -16.98 12.86
N SER A 35 -4.53 -16.45 13.02
CA SER A 35 -3.31 -17.26 13.13
C SER A 35 -3.14 -17.87 14.51
N THR A 36 -2.43 -19.01 14.56
CA THR A 36 -1.93 -19.59 15.82
C THR A 36 -1.01 -18.59 16.52
N LEU A 37 -0.82 -18.76 17.84
CA LEU A 37 0.01 -17.87 18.65
C LEU A 37 1.45 -17.73 18.12
N GLU A 38 1.98 -18.78 17.50
CA GLU A 38 3.33 -18.82 16.95
C GLU A 38 3.48 -17.96 15.68
N PHE A 39 2.48 -17.94 14.81
CA PHE A 39 2.53 -17.19 13.53
C PHE A 39 1.93 -15.80 13.59
N ARG A 40 1.16 -15.47 14.63
CA ARG A 40 0.57 -14.14 14.81
C ARG A 40 1.60 -13.00 14.76
N PRO A 41 2.78 -13.08 15.41
CA PRO A 41 3.80 -12.03 15.30
C PRO A 41 4.30 -11.84 13.86
N LEU A 42 4.44 -12.93 13.09
CA LEU A 42 4.85 -12.87 11.70
C LEU A 42 3.80 -12.15 10.84
N ALA A 43 2.52 -12.49 10.99
CA ALA A 43 1.43 -11.80 10.29
C ALA A 43 1.35 -10.31 10.68
N ARG A 44 1.56 -9.97 11.96
CA ARG A 44 1.63 -8.57 12.41
C ARG A 44 2.84 -7.82 11.84
N SER A 45 3.97 -8.50 11.62
CA SER A 45 5.12 -7.90 10.92
C SER A 45 4.78 -7.51 9.48
N VAL A 46 4.02 -8.35 8.77
CA VAL A 46 3.54 -8.05 7.41
C VAL A 46 2.61 -6.84 7.40
N VAL A 47 1.70 -6.72 8.37
CA VAL A 47 0.85 -5.52 8.53
C VAL A 47 1.72 -4.26 8.61
N HIS A 48 2.73 -4.26 9.48
CA HIS A 48 3.62 -3.11 9.64
C HIS A 48 4.37 -2.75 8.35
N GLN A 49 4.86 -3.76 7.61
CA GLN A 49 5.53 -3.55 6.33
C GLN A 49 4.60 -2.93 5.28
N ILE A 50 3.33 -3.35 5.24
CA ILE A 50 2.31 -2.81 4.33
C ILE A 50 2.00 -1.36 4.69
N GLU A 51 1.83 -1.04 5.98
CA GLU A 51 1.58 0.34 6.44
C GLU A 51 2.74 1.27 6.09
N ALA A 52 3.99 0.82 6.30
CA ALA A 52 5.17 1.58 5.92
C ALA A 52 5.23 1.82 4.40
N ALA A 53 4.96 0.79 3.58
CA ALA A 53 4.91 0.93 2.13
C ALA A 53 3.81 1.92 1.68
N ARG A 54 2.63 1.86 2.32
CA ARG A 54 1.51 2.75 2.03
C ARG A 54 1.86 4.20 2.35
N ALA A 55 2.50 4.46 3.49
CA ALA A 55 2.94 5.81 3.86
C ALA A 55 3.94 6.40 2.85
N LEU A 56 4.85 5.59 2.30
CA LEU A 56 5.78 6.01 1.25
C LEU A 56 5.05 6.35 -0.08
N VAL A 57 4.03 5.58 -0.43
CA VAL A 57 3.19 5.83 -1.62
C VAL A 57 2.39 7.13 -1.43
N GLU A 58 1.74 7.32 -0.29
CA GLU A 58 0.99 8.54 0.02
C GLU A 58 1.88 9.79 -0.01
N ALA A 59 3.08 9.71 0.57
CA ALA A 59 4.06 10.80 0.50
C ALA A 59 4.49 11.10 -0.94
N SER A 60 4.61 10.07 -1.79
CA SER A 60 4.96 10.24 -3.20
C SER A 60 3.84 10.92 -3.98
N VAL A 61 2.57 10.57 -3.73
CA VAL A 61 1.40 11.23 -4.32
C VAL A 61 1.35 12.69 -3.92
N ALA A 62 1.45 12.99 -2.62
CA ALA A 62 1.41 14.36 -2.12
C ALA A 62 2.48 15.26 -2.78
N LYS A 63 3.71 14.75 -2.92
CA LYS A 63 4.80 15.47 -3.58
C LYS A 63 4.56 15.70 -5.08
N LEU A 64 3.91 14.77 -5.76
CA LEU A 64 3.52 14.96 -7.15
C LEU A 64 2.46 16.04 -7.27
N GLU A 65 1.43 16.02 -6.42
CA GLU A 65 0.39 17.05 -6.41
C GLU A 65 0.94 18.47 -6.18
N GLU A 66 1.95 18.63 -5.32
CA GLU A 66 2.67 19.90 -5.13
C GLU A 66 3.36 20.36 -6.43
N LYS A 67 3.97 19.44 -7.17
CA LYS A 67 4.65 19.74 -8.44
C LYS A 67 3.68 20.21 -9.53
N TYR A 68 2.48 19.65 -9.60
CA TYR A 68 1.46 20.11 -10.55
C TYR A 68 0.81 21.45 -10.18
N LYS A 69 0.92 21.88 -8.92
CA LYS A 69 0.43 23.17 -8.43
C LYS A 69 1.46 24.29 -8.55
N ALA A 70 2.72 23.99 -8.87
CA ALA A 70 3.76 25.01 -9.09
C ALA A 70 3.52 25.73 -10.44
N PRO A 71 3.60 27.07 -10.48
CA PRO A 71 3.32 27.89 -11.67
C PRO A 71 4.37 27.73 -12.79
#